data_AF-R6VUU4-F1
#
_entry.id   AF-R6VUU4-F1
#
_cell.length_a   1.000
_cell.length_b   1.000
_cell.length_c   1.000
_cell.angle_alpha   90.00
_cell.angle_beta   90.00
_cell.angle_gamma   90.00
#
_symmetry.space_group_name_H-M   'P 1'
#
loop_
_entity.id
_entity.type
_entity.pdbx_description
1 polymer ?
#
loop_
_entity_poly.entity_id
_entity_poly.type
_entity_poly.pdbx_seq_one_letter_code
_entity_poly.pdbx_strand_id
1 'polypeptide(L)'
;MCGVRYDAAARRAGHVVARRPAEFAACTGSKYLQSYTVDAFAVLRDASAKVAFVGTPCQIASLRRLVALRRAEERTVLVDFFCHGVPSALLWESYVRRMEHRCGTIRRVAWRSKCREAAEAAETLARGVRPVQTASWSDSYRMTLVGDRATLSGRAADSRLFYDLFLGDYCLGRACYERCPYRGFRSAADLRLGDLWAAASYGEREGVSTLSALTPRGEQLVGALGNCELDPLSPDDARAGQMMCNARRPRMARAVMAALRAGLPLGAIHLLLVRPDRLLGSLFRRITRLIES
;
A
#
# COMPACT_ATOMS: atom_id res chain seq x y z
N MET A 1 -6.79 -17.06 7.22
CA MET A 1 -5.87 -16.17 6.47
C MET A 1 -5.52 -14.96 7.34
N CYS A 2 -4.24 -14.62 7.44
CA CYS A 2 -3.77 -13.43 8.14
C CYS A 2 -3.51 -12.31 7.13
N GLY A 3 -4.38 -11.29 7.12
CA GLY A 3 -4.33 -10.14 6.21
C GLY A 3 -4.41 -8.82 6.96
N VAL A 4 -4.50 -7.69 6.25
CA VAL A 4 -4.47 -6.34 6.86
C VAL A 4 -5.79 -5.60 6.68
N ARG A 5 -6.40 -5.16 7.79
CA ARG A 5 -7.54 -4.23 7.79
C ARG A 5 -7.12 -2.86 8.30
N TYR A 6 -7.90 -1.84 7.94
CA TYR A 6 -7.82 -0.55 8.62
C TYR A 6 -8.69 -0.57 9.88
N ASP A 7 -8.11 -0.20 11.01
CA ASP A 7 -8.82 0.01 12.27
C ASP A 7 -9.08 1.51 12.44
N ALA A 8 -10.34 1.90 12.24
CA ALA A 8 -10.73 3.30 12.33
C ALA A 8 -10.66 3.85 13.76
N ALA A 9 -10.97 3.03 14.77
CA ALA A 9 -10.91 3.44 16.17
C ALA A 9 -9.45 3.68 16.61
N ALA A 10 -8.54 2.78 16.23
CA ALA A 10 -7.12 2.91 16.51
C ALA A 10 -6.36 3.76 15.47
N ARG A 11 -7.05 4.28 14.44
CA ARG A 11 -6.52 5.07 13.31
C ARG A 11 -5.28 4.46 12.64
N ARG A 12 -5.22 3.14 12.52
CA ARG A 12 -4.02 2.42 12.03
C ARG A 12 -4.38 1.22 11.19
N ALA A 13 -3.45 0.77 10.35
CA ALA A 13 -3.54 -0.56 9.76
C ALA A 13 -3.15 -1.64 10.80
N GLY A 14 -3.86 -2.75 10.81
CA GLY A 14 -3.59 -3.89 11.69
C GLY A 14 -3.77 -5.20 10.96
N HIS A 15 -2.84 -6.13 11.18
CA HIS A 15 -3.05 -7.50 10.76
C HIS A 15 -4.15 -8.14 11.60
N VAL A 16 -4.96 -8.97 10.95
CA VAL A 16 -6.02 -9.78 11.58
C VAL A 16 -6.08 -11.16 10.97
N VAL A 17 -6.53 -12.13 11.77
CA VAL A 17 -6.79 -13.49 11.32
C VAL A 17 -8.26 -13.60 10.91
N ALA A 18 -8.51 -13.58 9.61
CA ALA A 18 -9.81 -13.89 9.03
C ALA A 18 -9.98 -15.41 8.91
N ARG A 19 -11.04 -15.95 9.51
CA ARG A 19 -11.38 -17.39 9.46
C ARG A 19 -12.45 -17.71 8.41
N ARG A 20 -13.17 -16.70 7.94
CA ARG A 20 -14.24 -16.82 6.93
C ARG A 20 -14.01 -15.87 5.76
N PRO A 21 -14.47 -16.20 4.53
CA PRO A 21 -14.34 -15.30 3.37
C PRO A 21 -14.90 -13.89 3.61
N ALA A 22 -16.04 -13.77 4.31
CA ALA A 22 -16.63 -12.47 4.64
C ALA A 22 -15.71 -11.60 5.52
N GLU A 23 -14.96 -12.19 6.45
CA GLU A 23 -13.97 -11.46 7.27
C GLU A 23 -12.76 -11.04 6.44
N PHE A 24 -12.40 -11.85 5.44
CA PHE A 24 -11.29 -11.56 4.54
C PHE A 24 -11.60 -10.38 3.61
N ALA A 25 -12.86 -10.09 3.30
CA ALA A 25 -13.25 -8.95 2.46
C ALA A 25 -12.66 -7.62 2.99
N ALA A 26 -12.62 -7.42 4.31
CA ALA A 26 -12.02 -6.22 4.92
C ALA A 26 -10.49 -6.14 4.74
N CYS A 27 -9.84 -7.27 4.46
CA CYS A 27 -8.40 -7.35 4.20
C CYS A 27 -8.04 -7.00 2.75
N THR A 28 -9.01 -6.97 1.83
CA THR A 28 -8.79 -6.68 0.41
C THR A 28 -8.40 -5.23 0.14
N GLY A 29 -7.69 -4.99 -0.96
CA GLY A 29 -7.17 -3.68 -1.33
C GLY A 29 -5.97 -3.23 -0.50
N SER A 30 -5.20 -2.30 -1.07
CA SER A 30 -3.96 -1.81 -0.47
C SER A 30 -4.23 -0.91 0.73
N LYS A 31 -3.41 -1.03 1.77
CA LYS A 31 -3.36 -0.09 2.91
C LYS A 31 -1.95 0.49 2.94
N TYR A 32 -1.79 1.76 2.56
CA TYR A 32 -0.48 2.41 2.46
C TYR A 32 0.05 2.90 3.81
N LEU A 33 0.00 2.02 4.82
CA LEU A 33 0.43 2.27 6.19
C LEU A 33 1.25 1.09 6.67
N GLN A 34 2.14 1.32 7.64
CA GLN A 34 2.73 0.23 8.40
C GLN A 34 1.64 -0.42 9.26
N SER A 35 1.52 -1.74 9.21
CA SER A 35 0.53 -2.49 10.00
C SER A 35 1.09 -2.93 11.35
N TYR A 36 0.23 -2.91 12.37
CA TYR A 36 0.48 -3.56 13.65
C TYR A 36 0.27 -5.08 13.52
N THR A 37 1.23 -5.90 13.96
CA THR A 37 1.26 -7.34 13.64
C THR A 37 1.11 -8.29 14.83
N VAL A 38 1.32 -7.81 16.06
CA VAL A 38 1.59 -8.65 17.25
C VAL A 38 0.49 -9.70 17.47
N ASP A 39 -0.76 -9.27 17.57
CA ASP A 39 -1.88 -10.14 17.91
C ASP A 39 -2.14 -11.19 16.82
N ALA A 40 -2.11 -10.77 15.55
CA ALA A 40 -2.38 -11.67 14.44
C ALA A 40 -1.26 -12.69 14.23
N PHE A 41 0.00 -12.31 14.45
CA PHE A 41 1.13 -13.23 14.28
C PHE A 41 1.21 -14.25 15.43
N ALA A 42 0.59 -13.95 16.58
CA ALA A 42 0.48 -14.89 17.69
C ALA A 42 -0.29 -16.19 17.32
N VAL A 43 -1.04 -16.21 16.21
CA VAL A 43 -1.70 -17.43 15.69
C VAL A 43 -0.72 -18.58 15.44
N LEU A 44 0.58 -18.30 15.20
CA LEU A 44 1.60 -19.33 15.05
C LEU A 44 1.87 -20.13 16.34
N ARG A 45 1.45 -19.62 17.51
CA ARG A 45 1.55 -20.33 18.79
C ARG A 45 0.61 -21.54 18.87
N ASP A 46 -0.52 -21.49 18.17
CA ASP A 46 -1.43 -22.62 18.05
C ASP A 46 -0.84 -23.61 17.04
N ALA A 47 -0.45 -24.80 17.48
CA ALA A 47 0.16 -25.83 16.66
C ALA A 47 -0.80 -26.45 15.62
N SER A 48 -2.11 -26.37 15.86
CA SER A 48 -3.14 -26.91 14.99
C SER A 48 -3.50 -25.96 13.83
N ALA A 49 -3.19 -24.67 13.97
CA ALA A 49 -3.58 -23.66 13.00
C ALA A 49 -2.86 -23.83 11.65
N LYS A 50 -3.64 -23.92 10.57
CA LYS A 50 -3.16 -23.72 9.19
C LYS A 50 -3.38 -22.27 8.79
N VAL A 51 -2.34 -21.58 8.33
CA VAL A 51 -2.39 -20.13 8.12
C VAL A 51 -1.63 -19.69 6.88
N ALA A 52 -2.28 -18.84 6.08
CA ALA A 52 -1.61 -18.06 5.03
C ALA A 52 -1.41 -16.62 5.55
N PHE A 53 -0.18 -16.11 5.51
CA PHE A 53 0.16 -14.74 5.87
C PHE A 53 0.35 -13.90 4.61
N VAL A 54 -0.29 -12.72 4.59
CA VAL A 54 -0.01 -11.67 3.60
C VAL A 54 0.62 -10.49 4.31
N GLY A 55 1.78 -10.02 3.85
CA GLY A 55 2.47 -8.90 4.49
C GLY A 55 3.51 -8.25 3.61
N THR A 56 4.12 -7.18 4.10
CA THR A 56 5.27 -6.59 3.40
C THR A 56 6.44 -7.58 3.37
N PRO A 57 7.35 -7.49 2.39
CA PRO A 57 8.46 -8.44 2.29
C PRO A 57 9.33 -8.53 3.55
N CYS A 58 9.54 -7.42 4.26
CA CYS A 58 10.27 -7.44 5.52
C CYS A 58 9.51 -8.13 6.66
N GLN A 59 8.18 -7.99 6.72
CA GLN A 59 7.33 -8.74 7.67
C GLN A 59 7.38 -10.23 7.36
N ILE A 60 7.24 -10.60 6.07
CA ILE A 60 7.24 -12.00 5.64
C ILE A 60 8.60 -12.65 5.87
N ALA A 61 9.72 -11.94 5.64
CA ALA A 61 11.02 -12.48 5.97
C ALA A 61 11.24 -12.70 7.47
N SER A 62 10.72 -11.81 8.33
CA SER A 62 10.72 -12.06 9.78
C SER A 62 9.83 -13.25 10.14
N LEU A 63 8.66 -13.39 9.49
CA LEU A 63 7.75 -14.51 9.70
C LEU A 63 8.37 -15.83 9.25
N ARG A 64 9.08 -15.89 8.13
CA ARG A 64 9.78 -17.11 7.67
C ARG A 64 10.71 -17.65 8.75
N ARG A 65 11.47 -16.77 9.40
CA ARG A 65 12.35 -17.14 10.53
C ARG A 65 11.54 -17.67 11.72
N LEU A 66 10.44 -17.01 12.06
CA LEU A 66 9.56 -17.47 13.14
C LEU A 66 8.89 -18.82 12.83
N VAL A 67 8.45 -19.03 11.60
CA VAL A 67 7.87 -20.29 11.12
C VAL A 67 8.88 -21.43 11.29
N ALA A 68 10.14 -21.21 10.89
CA ALA A 68 11.21 -22.19 11.06
C ALA A 68 11.49 -22.51 12.53
N LEU A 69 11.57 -21.49 13.39
CA LEU A 69 11.74 -21.68 14.84
C LEU A 69 10.58 -22.47 15.47
N ARG A 70 9.38 -22.40 14.89
CA ARG A 70 8.18 -23.10 15.36
C ARG A 70 7.94 -24.42 14.64
N ARG A 71 8.80 -24.82 13.70
CA ARG A 71 8.62 -25.99 12.83
C ARG A 71 7.22 -26.02 12.20
N ALA A 72 6.77 -24.86 11.73
CA ALA A 72 5.40 -24.64 11.27
C ALA A 72 5.32 -24.53 9.74
N GLU A 73 6.36 -24.95 9.01
CA GLU A 73 6.49 -24.86 7.57
C GLU A 73 5.28 -25.49 6.90
N GLU A 74 5.02 -26.78 7.12
CA GLU A 74 3.94 -27.55 6.48
C GLU A 74 2.54 -26.91 6.59
N ARG A 75 2.27 -26.16 7.67
CA ARG A 75 0.97 -25.52 7.93
C ARG A 75 0.94 -24.02 7.64
N THR A 76 2.03 -23.44 7.13
CA THR A 76 2.13 -22.00 6.87
C THR A 76 2.42 -21.69 5.41
N VAL A 77 1.63 -20.80 4.82
CA VAL A 77 1.90 -20.18 3.52
C VAL A 77 2.29 -18.72 3.74
N LEU A 78 3.35 -18.28 3.07
CA LEU A 78 3.83 -16.90 3.15
C LEU A 78 3.65 -16.19 1.80
N VAL A 79 2.97 -15.07 1.80
CA VAL A 79 2.70 -14.26 0.62
C VAL A 79 3.17 -12.84 0.88
N ASP A 80 4.03 -12.31 0.01
CA ASP A 80 4.38 -10.90 0.02
C ASP A 80 3.99 -10.21 -1.29
N PHE A 81 4.34 -8.93 -1.40
CA PHE A 81 4.08 -8.13 -2.58
C PHE A 81 5.20 -7.14 -2.85
N PHE A 82 5.30 -6.66 -4.09
CA PHE A 82 6.20 -5.56 -4.42
C PHE A 82 5.87 -4.32 -3.59
N CYS A 83 6.85 -3.88 -2.79
CA CYS A 83 6.66 -2.85 -1.79
C CYS A 83 7.47 -1.61 -2.12
N HIS A 84 6.82 -0.46 -2.14
CA HIS A 84 7.48 0.86 -2.21
C HIS A 84 8.22 1.16 -0.88
N GLY A 85 7.47 1.13 0.21
CA GLY A 85 7.95 1.37 1.56
C GLY A 85 6.77 1.64 2.47
N VAL A 86 7.04 1.89 3.74
CA VAL A 86 6.01 2.27 4.70
C VAL A 86 6.23 3.73 5.12
N PRO A 87 5.20 4.60 5.07
CA PRO A 87 5.31 5.96 5.55
C PRO A 87 5.33 6.00 7.09
N SER A 88 5.82 7.11 7.63
CA SER A 88 5.69 7.42 9.06
C SER A 88 4.22 7.53 9.47
N ALA A 89 3.87 6.98 10.63
CA ALA A 89 2.55 7.15 11.24
C ALA A 89 2.17 8.63 11.43
N LEU A 90 3.17 9.51 11.65
CA LEU A 90 2.95 10.96 11.78
C LEU A 90 2.31 11.59 10.54
N LEU A 91 2.66 11.11 9.34
CA LEU A 91 2.00 11.55 8.10
C LEU A 91 0.52 11.20 8.16
N TRP A 92 0.21 9.95 8.50
CA TRP A 92 -1.17 9.47 8.55
C TRP A 92 -1.99 10.17 9.63
N GLU A 93 -1.44 10.35 10.83
CA GLU A 93 -2.12 11.06 11.91
C GLU A 93 -2.43 12.51 11.54
N SER A 94 -1.46 13.23 10.97
CA SER A 94 -1.66 14.61 10.50
C SER A 94 -2.70 14.68 9.36
N TYR A 95 -2.68 13.67 8.47
CA TYR A 95 -3.66 13.55 7.40
C TYR A 95 -5.08 13.30 7.93
N VAL A 96 -5.25 12.34 8.84
CA VAL A 96 -6.54 12.03 9.48
C VAL A 96 -7.08 13.26 10.19
N ARG A 97 -6.28 13.93 11.04
CA ARG A 97 -6.71 15.16 11.74
C ARG A 97 -7.24 16.20 10.76
N ARG A 98 -6.52 16.46 9.67
CA ARG A 98 -6.93 17.40 8.61
C ARG A 98 -8.28 17.01 8.00
N MET A 99 -8.49 15.72 7.73
CA MET A 99 -9.69 15.25 7.06
C MET A 99 -10.91 15.17 7.98
N GLU A 100 -10.72 14.84 9.25
CA GLU A 100 -11.80 14.79 10.23
C GLU A 100 -12.48 16.16 10.46
N HIS A 101 -11.75 17.27 10.24
CA HIS A 101 -12.37 18.61 10.21
C HIS A 101 -13.42 18.76 9.08
N ARG A 102 -13.34 17.95 8.03
CA ARG A 102 -14.19 18.03 6.84
C ARG A 102 -15.29 16.97 6.82
N CYS A 103 -14.99 15.75 7.29
CA CYS A 103 -15.93 14.62 7.26
C CYS A 103 -16.36 14.08 8.62
N GLY A 104 -15.91 14.68 9.72
CA GLY A 104 -16.12 14.16 11.07
C GLY A 104 -15.30 12.88 11.29
N THR A 105 -15.73 12.02 12.22
CA THR A 105 -14.95 10.84 12.63
C THR A 105 -14.88 9.84 11.48
N ILE A 106 -13.66 9.53 11.01
CA ILE A 106 -13.47 8.58 9.92
C ILE A 106 -13.85 7.17 10.39
N ARG A 107 -14.71 6.49 9.63
CA ARG A 107 -15.17 5.11 9.87
C ARG A 107 -14.60 4.10 8.88
N ARG A 108 -14.38 4.51 7.63
CA ARG A 108 -13.81 3.67 6.58
C ARG A 108 -12.83 4.46 5.74
N VAL A 109 -11.77 3.79 5.30
CA VAL A 109 -10.80 4.32 4.34
C VAL A 109 -10.59 3.29 3.25
N ALA A 110 -10.65 3.72 2.00
CA ALA A 110 -10.29 2.93 0.83
C ALA A 110 -9.18 3.66 0.07
N TRP A 111 -8.04 3.01 -0.11
CA TRP A 111 -6.93 3.54 -0.91
C TRP A 111 -7.02 3.02 -2.34
N ARG A 112 -6.50 3.80 -3.30
CA ARG A 112 -6.52 3.50 -4.73
C ARG A 112 -7.93 3.10 -5.20
N SER A 113 -8.95 3.82 -4.74
CA SER A 113 -10.34 3.53 -5.08
C SER A 113 -10.54 3.71 -6.59
N LYS A 114 -10.71 2.59 -7.31
CA LYS A 114 -11.22 2.60 -8.68
C LYS A 114 -12.72 2.91 -8.56
N CYS A 115 -13.18 4.00 -9.16
CA CYS A 115 -14.61 4.31 -9.16
C CYS A 115 -15.38 3.13 -9.76
N ARG A 116 -16.17 2.44 -8.94
CA ARG A 116 -17.20 1.52 -9.43
C ARG A 116 -18.51 2.28 -9.40
N GLU A 117 -18.93 2.72 -10.58
CA GLU A 117 -19.96 3.74 -10.83
C GLU A 117 -21.32 3.47 -10.15
N ALA A 118 -21.67 2.22 -9.82
CA ALA A 118 -23.01 1.89 -9.32
C ALA A 118 -23.13 1.73 -7.79
N ALA A 119 -22.17 1.07 -7.13
CA ALA A 119 -22.32 0.67 -5.72
C ALA A 119 -22.01 1.82 -4.74
N GLU A 120 -20.98 2.63 -5.03
CA GLU A 120 -20.63 3.79 -4.19
C GLU A 120 -21.65 4.93 -4.36
N ALA A 121 -22.24 5.09 -5.55
CA ALA A 121 -23.32 6.05 -5.78
C ALA A 121 -24.57 5.68 -4.96
N ALA A 122 -24.95 4.38 -4.93
CA ALA A 122 -26.11 3.90 -4.17
C ALA A 122 -25.95 4.04 -2.65
N GLU A 123 -24.78 3.71 -2.07
CA GLU A 123 -24.52 3.85 -0.62
C GLU A 123 -24.49 5.34 -0.20
N THR A 124 -24.00 6.22 -1.09
CA THR A 124 -23.90 7.66 -0.86
C THR A 124 -25.27 8.34 -0.96
N LEU A 125 -26.10 7.93 -1.93
CA LEU A 125 -27.47 8.41 -2.12
C LEU A 125 -28.40 7.96 -0.97
N ALA A 126 -28.26 6.72 -0.49
CA ALA A 126 -29.02 6.18 0.64
C ALA A 126 -28.75 6.93 1.96
N ARG A 127 -27.63 7.65 2.06
CA ARG A 127 -27.27 8.50 3.22
C ARG A 127 -27.50 10.00 2.98
N GLY A 128 -28.14 10.38 1.87
CA GLY A 128 -28.40 11.79 1.53
C GLY A 128 -27.15 12.61 1.17
N VAL A 129 -26.05 11.94 0.84
CA VAL A 129 -24.78 12.59 0.49
C VAL A 129 -24.68 12.71 -1.04
N ARG A 130 -24.12 13.82 -1.54
CA ARG A 130 -23.99 14.05 -2.99
C ARG A 130 -23.02 13.02 -3.61
N PRO A 131 -23.38 12.38 -4.75
CA PRO A 131 -22.50 11.43 -5.41
C PRO A 131 -21.23 12.12 -5.94
N VAL A 132 -20.11 11.39 -5.90
CA VAL A 132 -18.80 11.84 -6.37
C VAL A 132 -18.72 11.69 -7.89
N GLN A 133 -18.20 12.70 -8.59
CA GLN A 133 -17.98 12.66 -10.05
C GLN A 133 -16.97 11.58 -10.48
N THR A 134 -17.23 11.04 -11.67
CA THR A 134 -16.49 9.97 -12.36
C THR A 134 -15.00 10.25 -12.52
N ALA A 135 -14.20 9.19 -12.62
CA ALA A 135 -12.75 9.33 -12.75
C ALA A 135 -12.15 8.31 -13.71
N SER A 136 -11.31 8.84 -14.60
CA SER A 136 -10.42 8.10 -15.49
C SER A 136 -9.38 7.29 -14.70
N TRP A 137 -8.92 6.18 -15.29
CA TRP A 137 -7.80 5.33 -14.83
C TRP A 137 -6.52 6.12 -14.46
N SER A 138 -6.37 7.32 -15.02
CA SER A 138 -5.28 8.26 -14.71
C SER A 138 -5.27 8.78 -13.26
N ASP A 139 -6.35 8.62 -12.49
CA ASP A 139 -6.44 9.01 -11.06
C ASP A 139 -6.13 7.83 -10.12
N SER A 140 -5.08 7.06 -10.43
CA SER A 140 -4.75 5.80 -9.74
C SER A 140 -4.47 5.98 -8.24
N TYR A 141 -4.17 7.19 -7.76
CA TYR A 141 -3.90 7.54 -6.36
C TYR A 141 -5.06 8.27 -5.67
N ARG A 142 -6.28 7.84 -5.96
CA ARG A 142 -7.49 8.27 -5.27
C ARG A 142 -7.65 7.57 -3.93
N MET A 143 -7.97 8.32 -2.89
CA MET A 143 -8.40 7.77 -1.61
C MET A 143 -9.83 8.23 -1.32
N THR A 144 -10.62 7.34 -0.73
CA THR A 144 -11.99 7.60 -0.28
C THR A 144 -12.06 7.43 1.23
N LEU A 145 -12.61 8.44 1.91
CA LEU A 145 -12.82 8.50 3.36
C LEU A 145 -14.31 8.58 3.63
N VAL A 146 -14.85 7.64 4.38
CA VAL A 146 -16.23 7.70 4.87
C VAL A 146 -16.17 8.13 6.32
N GLY A 147 -16.59 9.36 6.58
CA GLY A 147 -16.79 9.88 7.93
C GLY A 147 -18.26 9.82 8.35
N ASP A 148 -18.55 10.16 9.59
CA ASP A 148 -19.93 10.24 10.11
C ASP A 148 -20.71 11.45 9.56
N ARG A 149 -20.03 12.49 9.10
CA ARG A 149 -20.65 13.70 8.53
C ARG A 149 -20.68 13.71 7.00
N ALA A 150 -19.64 13.18 6.36
CA ALA A 150 -19.51 13.21 4.91
C ALA A 150 -18.59 12.10 4.38
N THR A 151 -18.74 11.80 3.09
CA THR A 151 -17.78 11.00 2.33
C THR A 151 -16.90 11.93 1.49
N LEU A 152 -15.59 11.78 1.58
CA LEU A 152 -14.61 12.53 0.80
C LEU A 152 -13.91 11.57 -0.15
N SER A 153 -13.69 11.97 -1.41
CA SER A 153 -12.92 11.17 -2.37
C SER A 153 -12.04 12.04 -3.27
N GLY A 154 -10.91 11.49 -3.71
CA GLY A 154 -10.01 12.13 -4.67
C GLY A 154 -9.50 13.47 -4.16
N ARG A 155 -9.80 14.56 -4.89
CA ARG A 155 -9.46 15.94 -4.48
C ARG A 155 -10.15 16.34 -3.18
N ALA A 156 -11.39 15.92 -2.95
CA ALA A 156 -12.10 16.24 -1.70
C ALA A 156 -11.48 15.52 -0.49
N ALA A 157 -10.79 14.40 -0.71
CA ALA A 157 -9.97 13.76 0.31
C ALA A 157 -8.54 14.33 0.37
N ASP A 158 -8.17 15.35 -0.40
CA ASP A 158 -6.77 15.80 -0.50
C ASP A 158 -5.78 14.63 -0.74
N SER A 159 -6.20 13.60 -1.50
CA SER A 159 -5.44 12.34 -1.66
C SER A 159 -3.99 12.61 -2.09
N ARG A 160 -3.84 13.56 -3.01
CA ARG A 160 -2.54 14.03 -3.51
C ARG A 160 -1.59 14.47 -2.41
N LEU A 161 -2.09 15.10 -1.34
CA LEU A 161 -1.25 15.57 -0.25
C LEU A 161 -0.56 14.41 0.47
N PHE A 162 -1.33 13.37 0.80
CA PHE A 162 -0.79 12.14 1.41
C PHE A 162 0.21 11.46 0.47
N TYR A 163 -0.20 11.20 -0.78
CA TYR A 163 0.62 10.49 -1.74
C TYR A 163 1.87 11.28 -2.16
N ASP A 164 1.83 12.62 -2.19
CA ASP A 164 3.00 13.42 -2.52
C ASP A 164 4.11 13.30 -1.47
N LEU A 165 3.74 13.25 -0.18
CA LEU A 165 4.73 13.05 0.89
C LEU A 165 5.20 11.59 0.97
N PHE A 166 4.29 10.64 0.76
CA PHE A 166 4.61 9.22 0.83
C PHE A 166 5.42 8.73 -0.39
N LEU A 167 4.86 8.83 -1.59
CA LEU A 167 5.49 8.36 -2.84
C LEU A 167 6.57 9.33 -3.36
N GLY A 168 6.63 10.54 -2.80
CA GLY A 168 7.80 11.41 -2.95
C GLY A 168 8.95 11.05 -2.01
N ASP A 169 8.86 9.94 -1.27
CA ASP A 169 9.90 9.43 -0.39
C ASP A 169 10.31 10.40 0.75
N TYR A 170 9.47 11.35 1.16
CA TYR A 170 9.85 12.34 2.19
C TYR A 170 9.79 11.80 3.62
N CYS A 171 9.07 10.71 3.85
CA CYS A 171 8.70 10.27 5.20
C CYS A 171 8.64 8.75 5.38
N LEU A 172 9.41 7.98 4.60
CA LEU A 172 9.46 6.53 4.75
C LEU A 172 10.19 6.11 6.03
N GLY A 173 9.97 4.86 6.46
CA GLY A 173 10.77 4.23 7.50
C GLY A 173 12.26 4.22 7.14
N ARG A 174 13.15 4.42 8.14
CA ARG A 174 14.61 4.50 7.93
C ARG A 174 15.17 3.32 7.12
N ALA A 175 14.72 2.10 7.46
CA ALA A 175 15.14 0.88 6.78
C ALA A 175 14.79 0.84 5.29
N CYS A 176 13.70 1.51 4.87
CA CYS A 176 13.26 1.56 3.46
C CYS A 176 14.23 2.35 2.57
N TYR A 177 15.00 3.29 3.16
CA TYR A 177 16.04 4.05 2.47
C TYR A 177 17.39 3.33 2.49
N GLU A 178 17.78 2.83 3.66
CA GLU A 178 19.19 2.50 3.90
C GLU A 178 19.51 1.02 3.67
N ARG A 179 18.60 0.10 4.03
CA ARG A 179 18.98 -1.32 4.23
C ARG A 179 17.92 -2.34 3.83
N CYS A 180 16.85 -1.96 3.13
CA CYS A 180 15.84 -2.93 2.73
C CYS A 180 16.43 -3.92 1.71
N PRO A 181 16.50 -5.23 2.03
CA PRO A 181 17.07 -6.20 1.11
C PRO A 181 16.03 -6.75 0.13
N TYR A 182 14.75 -6.38 0.25
CA TYR A 182 13.63 -7.05 -0.43
C TYR A 182 13.07 -6.29 -1.64
N ARG A 183 13.91 -5.49 -2.31
CA ARG A 183 13.55 -4.82 -3.58
C ARG A 183 13.65 -5.76 -4.77
N GLY A 184 12.93 -5.45 -5.86
CA GLY A 184 12.86 -6.32 -7.04
C GLY A 184 12.26 -7.67 -6.70
N PHE A 185 12.91 -8.77 -7.08
CA PHE A 185 12.43 -10.15 -6.79
C PHE A 185 12.97 -10.76 -5.50
N ARG A 186 13.79 -10.02 -4.73
CA ARG A 186 14.31 -10.55 -3.45
C ARG A 186 13.16 -10.66 -2.45
N SER A 187 12.89 -11.88 -2.01
CA SER A 187 11.78 -12.25 -1.14
C SER A 187 12.14 -13.46 -0.28
N ALA A 188 11.41 -13.62 0.81
CA ALA A 188 11.40 -14.84 1.61
C ALA A 188 10.01 -15.51 1.61
N ALA A 189 9.10 -15.08 0.74
CA ALA A 189 7.74 -15.61 0.61
C ALA A 189 7.71 -16.88 -0.25
N ASP A 190 6.60 -17.61 -0.19
CA ASP A 190 6.30 -18.69 -1.15
C ASP A 190 5.75 -18.10 -2.45
N LEU A 191 4.94 -17.05 -2.34
CA LEU A 191 4.34 -16.31 -3.45
C LEU A 191 4.61 -14.80 -3.31
N ARG A 192 4.86 -14.12 -4.42
CA ARG A 192 4.91 -12.65 -4.51
C ARG A 192 3.87 -12.12 -5.49
N LEU A 193 3.13 -11.10 -5.05
CA LEU A 193 2.11 -10.41 -5.84
C LEU A 193 2.54 -8.98 -6.25
N GLY A 194 1.93 -8.45 -7.29
CA GLY A 194 2.15 -7.07 -7.75
C GLY A 194 1.11 -6.58 -8.73
N ASP A 195 1.08 -5.27 -8.96
CA ASP A 195 0.34 -4.68 -10.08
C ASP A 195 1.17 -4.85 -11.37
N LEU A 196 0.56 -5.33 -12.47
CA LEU A 196 1.21 -5.29 -13.78
C LEU A 196 1.07 -3.89 -14.38
N TRP A 197 2.10 -3.05 -14.25
CA TRP A 197 2.05 -1.67 -14.73
C TRP A 197 2.00 -1.56 -16.26
N ALA A 198 2.51 -2.58 -16.97
CA ALA A 198 2.46 -2.68 -18.42
C ALA A 198 1.17 -3.36 -18.94
N ALA A 199 0.13 -3.54 -18.11
CA ALA A 199 -1.07 -4.29 -18.48
C ALA A 199 -1.76 -3.79 -19.76
N ALA A 200 -1.71 -2.48 -20.03
CA ALA A 200 -2.26 -1.90 -21.26
C ALA A 200 -1.60 -2.48 -22.54
N SER A 201 -0.33 -2.86 -22.47
CA SER A 201 0.39 -3.52 -23.56
C SER A 201 -0.10 -4.94 -23.84
N TYR A 202 -0.84 -5.52 -22.90
CA TYR A 202 -1.48 -6.84 -23.00
C TYR A 202 -2.99 -6.72 -23.31
N GLY A 203 -3.47 -5.53 -23.70
CA GLY A 203 -4.89 -5.29 -23.99
C GLY A 203 -5.77 -5.14 -22.74
N GLU A 204 -5.17 -5.20 -21.54
CA GLU A 204 -5.88 -5.27 -20.28
C GLU A 204 -6.11 -3.89 -19.64
N ARG A 205 -7.38 -3.60 -19.36
CA ARG A 205 -7.82 -2.26 -18.91
C ARG A 205 -8.40 -2.25 -17.50
N GLU A 206 -8.89 -3.38 -17.01
CA GLU A 206 -9.48 -3.49 -15.67
C GLU A 206 -8.42 -3.74 -14.59
N GLY A 207 -7.23 -4.17 -15.01
CA GLY A 207 -6.01 -4.31 -14.22
C GLY A 207 -5.69 -5.77 -13.94
N VAL A 208 -4.46 -6.15 -14.26
CA VAL A 208 -3.91 -7.49 -14.04
C VAL A 208 -2.86 -7.45 -12.95
N SER A 209 -2.72 -8.55 -12.22
CA SER A 209 -1.69 -8.72 -11.20
C SER A 209 -0.58 -9.63 -11.69
N THR A 210 0.66 -9.30 -11.34
CA THR A 210 1.80 -10.21 -11.46
C THR A 210 1.77 -11.21 -10.31
N LEU A 211 2.04 -12.48 -10.59
CA LEU A 211 2.18 -13.55 -9.61
C LEU A 211 3.52 -14.25 -9.84
N SER A 212 4.36 -14.33 -8.81
CA SER A 212 5.62 -15.07 -8.84
C SER A 212 5.61 -16.18 -7.81
N ALA A 213 5.81 -17.42 -8.25
CA ALA A 213 6.14 -18.54 -7.38
C ALA A 213 7.64 -18.50 -7.06
N LEU A 214 7.99 -18.55 -5.77
CA LEU A 214 9.36 -18.34 -5.28
C LEU A 214 9.95 -19.57 -4.59
N THR A 215 9.14 -20.60 -4.39
CA THR A 215 9.51 -21.86 -3.74
C THR A 215 8.76 -23.01 -4.41
N PRO A 216 9.21 -24.27 -4.25
CA PRO A 216 8.46 -25.44 -4.75
C PRO A 216 7.02 -25.49 -4.22
N ARG A 217 6.80 -25.07 -2.96
CA ARG A 217 5.45 -24.94 -2.41
C ARG A 217 4.64 -23.86 -3.12
N GLY A 218 5.27 -22.73 -3.43
CA GLY A 218 4.66 -21.67 -4.24
C GLY A 218 4.20 -22.20 -5.59
N GLU A 219 5.04 -22.97 -6.29
CA GLU A 219 4.70 -23.58 -7.58
C GLU A 219 3.51 -24.54 -7.46
N GLN A 220 3.50 -25.41 -6.43
CA GLN A 220 2.36 -26.28 -6.14
C GLN A 220 1.07 -25.49 -5.89
N LEU A 221 1.15 -24.39 -5.14
CA LEU A 221 0.00 -23.52 -4.88
C LEU A 221 -0.53 -22.88 -6.16
N VAL A 222 0.36 -22.41 -7.04
CA VAL A 222 -0.03 -21.83 -8.34
C VAL A 222 -0.71 -22.90 -9.22
N GLY A 223 -0.16 -24.11 -9.28
CA GLY A 223 -0.75 -25.22 -10.04
C GLY A 223 -2.11 -25.69 -9.52
N ALA A 224 -2.43 -25.39 -8.25
CA ALA A 224 -3.72 -25.70 -7.63
C ALA A 224 -4.77 -24.57 -7.77
N LEU A 225 -4.43 -23.44 -8.39
CA LEU A 225 -5.39 -22.35 -8.63
C LEU A 225 -6.37 -22.75 -9.73
N GLY A 226 -7.66 -22.84 -9.41
CA GLY A 226 -8.72 -23.23 -10.36
C GLY A 226 -9.57 -22.08 -10.88
N ASN A 227 -9.41 -20.87 -10.34
CA ASN A 227 -10.26 -19.70 -10.62
C ASN A 227 -9.45 -18.47 -11.05
N CYS A 228 -8.32 -18.70 -11.71
CA CYS A 228 -7.43 -17.66 -12.22
C CYS A 228 -7.02 -17.99 -13.65
N GLU A 229 -6.98 -16.99 -14.52
CA GLU A 229 -6.30 -17.05 -15.81
C GLU A 229 -4.84 -16.66 -15.59
N LEU A 230 -3.91 -17.49 -16.06
CA LEU A 230 -2.49 -17.35 -15.80
C LEU A 230 -1.72 -17.38 -17.12
N ASP A 231 -1.27 -16.21 -17.55
CA ASP A 231 -0.39 -16.09 -18.71
C ASP A 231 1.07 -15.99 -18.29
N PRO A 232 1.99 -16.69 -18.99
CA PRO A 232 3.41 -16.51 -18.79
C PRO A 232 3.83 -15.05 -19.01
N LEU A 233 4.58 -14.51 -18.07
CA LEU A 233 5.06 -13.13 -18.10
C LEU A 233 6.59 -13.09 -17.98
N SER A 234 7.24 -12.25 -18.77
CA SER A 234 8.68 -12.07 -18.65
C SER A 234 9.05 -11.44 -17.30
N PRO A 235 10.20 -11.78 -16.70
CA PRO A 235 10.65 -11.14 -15.47
C PRO A 235 10.81 -9.62 -15.59
N ASP A 236 11.11 -9.10 -16.78
CA ASP A 236 11.31 -7.67 -16.99
C ASP A 236 9.98 -6.91 -17.09
N ASP A 237 8.96 -7.50 -17.70
CA ASP A 237 7.60 -6.93 -17.69
C ASP A 237 7.01 -6.94 -16.28
N ALA A 238 7.26 -8.00 -15.52
CA ALA A 238 6.86 -8.07 -14.11
C ALA A 238 7.56 -7.02 -13.23
N ARG A 239 8.79 -6.61 -13.61
CA ARG A 239 9.54 -5.53 -12.92
C ARG A 239 9.14 -4.15 -13.38
N ALA A 240 8.53 -4.00 -14.55
CA ALA A 240 8.17 -2.70 -15.10
C ALA A 240 7.27 -1.95 -14.10
N GLY A 241 7.67 -0.71 -13.75
CA GLY A 241 6.98 0.11 -12.75
C GLY A 241 7.19 -0.31 -11.28
N GLN A 242 7.87 -1.43 -11.00
CA GLN A 242 8.20 -1.85 -9.64
C GLN A 242 9.46 -1.16 -9.11
N MET A 243 9.55 -1.05 -7.78
CA MET A 243 10.70 -0.46 -7.11
C MET A 243 11.86 -1.46 -6.98
N MET A 244 12.90 -1.28 -7.80
CA MET A 244 14.03 -2.21 -7.92
C MET A 244 15.20 -1.90 -6.97
N CYS A 245 15.31 -0.66 -6.51
CA CYS A 245 16.34 -0.19 -5.58
C CYS A 245 15.70 0.46 -4.35
N ASN A 246 16.50 0.78 -3.34
CA ASN A 246 15.99 1.46 -2.14
C ASN A 246 15.59 2.91 -2.44
N ALA A 247 14.68 3.44 -1.62
CA ALA A 247 14.20 4.80 -1.78
C ALA A 247 15.38 5.75 -1.62
N ARG A 248 15.44 6.77 -2.46
CA ARG A 248 16.43 7.83 -2.31
C ARG A 248 15.82 8.92 -1.45
N ARG A 249 16.40 9.14 -0.26
CA ARG A 249 15.91 10.17 0.67
C ARG A 249 16.03 11.57 0.01
N PRO A 250 14.92 12.31 -0.18
CA PRO A 250 14.96 13.68 -0.69
C PRO A 250 15.72 14.63 0.24
N ARG A 251 16.19 15.75 -0.30
CA ARG A 251 16.97 16.76 0.45
C ARG A 251 16.17 17.28 1.66
N MET A 252 14.90 17.61 1.43
CA MET A 252 14.01 18.14 2.46
C MET A 252 13.38 17.07 3.38
N ALA A 253 13.67 15.79 3.21
CA ALA A 253 13.03 14.73 4.01
C ALA A 253 13.24 14.89 5.52
N ARG A 254 14.43 15.32 5.96
CA ARG A 254 14.70 15.60 7.38
C ARG A 254 13.86 16.75 7.92
N ALA A 255 13.73 17.83 7.15
CA ALA A 255 12.90 18.98 7.50
C ALA A 255 11.41 18.61 7.52
N VAL A 256 10.94 17.85 6.53
CA VAL A 256 9.56 17.32 6.50
C VAL A 256 9.27 16.47 7.75
N MET A 257 10.18 15.55 8.11
CA MET A 257 10.02 14.74 9.31
C MET A 257 10.06 15.57 10.61
N ALA A 258 10.89 16.61 10.67
CA ALA A 258 10.89 17.54 11.81
C ALA A 258 9.57 18.30 11.91
N ALA A 259 9.04 18.79 10.79
CA ALA A 259 7.78 19.51 10.74
C ALA A 259 6.58 18.62 11.09
N LEU A 260 6.58 17.36 10.64
CA LEU A 260 5.57 16.37 11.04
C LEU A 260 5.60 16.11 12.55
N ARG A 261 6.79 15.98 13.15
CA ARG A 261 6.93 15.82 14.62
C ARG A 261 6.46 17.03 15.39
N ALA A 262 6.71 18.22 14.88
CA ALA A 262 6.23 19.48 15.46
C ALA A 262 4.74 19.74 15.22
N GLY A 263 4.03 18.83 14.52
CA GLY A 263 2.59 18.93 14.32
C GLY A 263 2.15 20.02 13.33
N LEU A 264 3.06 20.50 12.46
CA LEU A 264 2.68 21.51 11.46
C LEU A 264 1.60 20.97 10.50
N PRO A 265 0.68 21.83 10.02
CA PRO A 265 -0.34 21.42 9.06
C PRO A 265 0.26 20.85 7.78
N LEU A 266 -0.23 19.70 7.30
CA LEU A 266 0.29 19.06 6.08
C LEU A 266 0.30 19.99 4.86
N GLY A 267 -0.69 20.87 4.73
CA GLY A 267 -0.73 21.83 3.62
C GLY A 267 0.46 22.80 3.64
N ALA A 268 0.87 23.27 4.82
CA ALA A 268 2.04 24.12 4.98
C ALA A 268 3.34 23.36 4.71
N ILE A 269 3.47 22.13 5.23
CA ILE A 269 4.62 21.25 4.95
C ILE A 269 4.77 21.03 3.44
N HIS A 270 3.67 20.75 2.74
CA HIS A 270 3.68 20.54 1.29
C HIS A 270 4.07 21.80 0.53
N LEU A 271 3.47 22.94 0.88
CA LEU A 271 3.72 24.21 0.19
C LEU A 271 5.16 24.71 0.38
N LEU A 272 5.68 24.62 1.61
CA LEU A 272 6.96 25.23 1.99
C LEU A 272 8.16 24.31 1.78
N LEU A 273 7.98 22.99 1.90
CA LEU A 273 9.11 22.05 1.86
C LEU A 273 9.06 21.12 0.64
N VAL A 274 7.90 20.53 0.34
CA VAL A 274 7.78 19.50 -0.72
C VAL A 274 7.74 20.13 -2.12
N ARG A 275 6.88 21.14 -2.33
CA ARG A 275 6.74 21.78 -3.65
C ARG A 275 8.05 22.42 -4.13
N PRO A 276 8.77 23.22 -3.31
CA PRO A 276 10.02 23.83 -3.75
C PRO A 276 11.10 22.78 -4.05
N ASP A 277 11.24 21.75 -3.21
CA ASP A 277 12.21 20.67 -3.43
C ASP A 277 11.96 19.93 -4.75
N ARG A 278 10.70 19.65 -5.08
CA ARG A 278 10.32 19.05 -6.37
C ARG A 278 10.60 19.96 -7.56
N LEU A 279 10.29 21.26 -7.46
CA LEU A 279 10.55 22.23 -8.51
C LEU A 279 12.05 22.36 -8.80
N LEU A 280 12.86 22.51 -7.74
CA LEU A 280 14.32 22.56 -7.84
C LEU A 280 14.89 21.27 -8.43
N GLY A 281 14.37 20.11 -8.01
CA GLY A 281 14.78 18.82 -8.58
C GLY A 281 14.43 18.68 -10.06
N SER A 282 13.28 19.19 -10.48
CA SER A 282 12.88 19.19 -11.90
C SER A 282 13.74 20.13 -12.74
N LEU A 283 14.04 21.32 -12.22
CA LEU A 283 14.91 22.28 -12.87
C LEU A 283 16.32 21.72 -13.06
N PHE A 284 16.90 21.13 -12.00
CA PHE A 284 18.23 20.53 -12.06
C PHE A 284 18.30 19.41 -13.12
N ARG A 285 17.32 18.50 -13.16
CA ARG A 285 17.27 17.45 -14.19
C ARG A 285 17.18 18.00 -15.61
N ARG A 286 16.44 19.10 -15.83
CA ARG A 286 16.38 19.75 -17.15
C ARG A 286 17.71 20.36 -17.53
N ILE A 287 18.37 21.05 -16.62
CA ILE A 287 19.70 21.64 -16.84
C ILE A 287 20.73 20.54 -17.15
N THR A 288 20.77 19.46 -16.37
CA THR A 288 21.69 18.34 -16.63
C THR A 288 21.49 17.74 -18.02
N ARG A 289 20.24 17.51 -18.44
CA ARG A 289 19.94 16.99 -19.79
C ARG A 289 20.39 17.94 -20.91
N LEU A 290 20.33 19.24 -20.70
CA LEU A 290 20.78 20.25 -21.67
C LEU A 290 22.31 20.35 -21.74
N ILE A 291 23.03 19.96 -20.69
CA ILE A 291 24.50 19.93 -20.66
C ILE A 291 25.02 18.62 -21.28
N GLU A 292 24.26 17.53 -21.15
CA GLU A 292 24.59 16.20 -21.71
C GLU A 292 24.17 16.02 -23.18
N SER A 293 23.45 16.99 -23.77
CA SER A 293 23.03 17.02 -25.19
C SER A 293 23.94 17.92 -26.02
#